data_AF-A0A2S8GSI8-F1
#
_entry.id   AF-A0A2S8GSI8-F1
#
_cell.length_a   1.000
_cell.length_b   1.000
_cell.length_c   1.000
_cell.angle_alpha   90.00
_cell.angle_beta   90.00
_cell.angle_gamma   90.00
#
_symmetry.space_group_name_H-M   'P 1'
#
loop_
_entity.id
_entity.type
_entity.pdbx_description
1 polymer ?
#
loop_
_entity_poly.entity_id
_entity_poly.type
_entity_poly.pdbx_seq_one_letter_code
_entity_poly.pdbx_strand_id
1 'polypeptide(L)'
;MAEHSPEPPELDESLVQRLAELAAEIDGSPESMADEMVAEFNSLAGTNTPYLEFQGISGGEDHEDYVRRVLIHQQTTADPTIGRNELIEMFRRVLAKPNDQTYLNFVLATIERTFGDDQVSNLIFWPGEYFGDGDDSRELTPEQMADAVLDRHQQKNS
;
A
#
# COMPACT_ATOMS: atom_id res chain seq x y z
N MET A 1 20.11 -15.60 -13.68
CA MET A 1 20.39 -14.64 -12.60
C MET A 1 19.43 -15.00 -11.48
N ALA A 2 19.84 -14.93 -10.22
CA ALA A 2 18.92 -15.24 -9.13
C ALA A 2 17.79 -14.20 -9.15
N GLU A 3 16.56 -14.67 -9.37
CA GLU A 3 15.33 -13.89 -9.25
C GLU A 3 15.16 -13.56 -7.76
N HIS A 4 15.75 -12.46 -7.30
CA HIS A 4 15.42 -11.94 -5.98
C HIS A 4 14.13 -11.16 -6.12
N SER A 5 13.02 -11.78 -5.71
CA SER A 5 11.80 -11.03 -5.44
C SER A 5 12.14 -9.92 -4.44
N PRO A 6 11.70 -8.68 -4.68
CA PRO A 6 11.87 -7.62 -3.71
C PRO A 6 11.11 -7.98 -2.42
N GLU A 7 11.65 -7.54 -1.29
CA GLU A 7 11.12 -7.84 0.05
C GLU A 7 10.69 -6.53 0.74
N PRO A 8 9.66 -6.59 1.62
CA PRO A 8 9.20 -5.44 2.36
C PRO A 8 10.27 -4.92 3.31
N PRO A 9 10.24 -3.60 3.64
CA PRO A 9 11.13 -3.05 4.65
C PRO A 9 10.83 -3.67 6.03
N GLU A 10 11.89 -3.83 6.84
CA GLU A 10 11.72 -4.17 8.25
C GLU A 10 11.18 -2.96 9.02
N LEU A 11 10.12 -3.16 9.79
CA LEU A 11 9.50 -2.10 10.59
C LEU A 11 10.05 -2.13 12.02
N ASP A 12 10.23 -0.94 12.60
CA ASP A 12 10.49 -0.82 14.04
C ASP A 12 9.19 -1.08 14.80
N GLU A 13 9.11 -2.24 15.45
CA GLU A 13 7.93 -2.68 16.20
C GLU A 13 7.56 -1.77 17.37
N SER A 14 8.54 -1.06 17.95
CA SER A 14 8.26 -0.08 19.00
C SER A 14 7.61 1.19 18.44
N LEU A 15 8.02 1.59 17.24
CA LEU A 15 7.42 2.70 16.50
C LEU A 15 6.02 2.34 16.02
N VAL A 16 5.82 1.12 15.50
CA VAL A 16 4.50 0.60 15.10
C VAL A 16 3.53 0.68 16.29
N GLN A 17 3.93 0.16 17.45
CA GLN A 17 3.11 0.19 18.65
C GLN A 17 2.75 1.63 19.07
N ARG A 18 3.73 2.55 19.11
CA ARG A 18 3.47 3.95 19.50
C ARG A 18 2.52 4.65 18.54
N LEU A 19 2.70 4.46 17.24
CA LEU A 19 1.84 5.06 16.23
C LEU A 19 0.43 4.45 16.27
N ALA A 20 0.30 3.15 16.57
CA ALA A 20 -0.99 2.49 16.66
C ALA A 20 -1.80 3.01 17.86
N GLU A 21 -1.14 3.22 19.00
CA GLU A 21 -1.74 3.87 20.18
C GLU A 21 -2.24 5.28 19.84
N LEU A 22 -1.40 6.09 19.17
CA LEU A 22 -1.79 7.43 18.73
C LEU A 22 -2.99 7.38 17.77
N ALA A 23 -2.96 6.50 16.77
CA ALA A 23 -4.06 6.35 15.81
C ALA A 23 -5.36 5.94 16.50
N ALA A 24 -5.29 5.02 17.48
CA ALA A 24 -6.45 4.59 18.26
C ALA A 24 -7.00 5.70 19.16
N GLU A 25 -6.15 6.54 19.73
CA GLU A 25 -6.57 7.69 20.53
C GLU A 25 -7.16 8.82 19.68
N ILE A 26 -6.68 9.02 18.45
CA ILE A 26 -7.20 10.03 17.51
C ILE A 26 -8.56 9.60 16.93
N ASP A 27 -8.72 8.32 16.59
CA ASP A 27 -9.92 7.77 15.96
C ASP A 27 -11.15 7.89 16.87
N GLY A 28 -12.12 8.72 16.47
CA GLY A 28 -13.33 9.01 17.23
C GLY A 28 -13.18 10.10 18.30
N SER A 29 -11.99 10.64 18.50
CA SER A 29 -11.75 11.78 19.40
C SER A 29 -12.12 13.11 18.74
N PRO A 30 -12.62 14.12 19.48
CA PRO A 30 -12.83 15.46 18.93
C PRO A 30 -11.52 16.09 18.45
N GLU A 31 -11.54 16.79 17.31
CA GLU A 31 -10.35 17.46 16.71
C GLU A 31 -9.58 18.32 17.73
N SER A 32 -10.28 19.10 18.55
CA SER A 32 -9.67 19.97 19.57
C SER A 32 -8.84 19.22 20.64
N MET A 33 -9.01 17.90 20.75
CA MET A 33 -8.23 17.05 21.66
C MET A 33 -7.16 16.24 20.92
N ALA A 34 -7.23 16.17 19.59
CA ALA A 34 -6.36 15.33 18.77
C ALA A 34 -5.21 16.10 18.11
N ASP A 35 -5.24 17.44 18.06
CA ASP A 35 -4.24 18.26 17.36
C ASP A 35 -2.79 17.89 17.69
N GLU A 36 -2.45 17.76 18.98
CA GLU A 36 -1.10 17.40 19.42
C GLU A 36 -0.74 15.94 19.04
N MET A 37 -1.69 15.02 19.14
CA MET A 37 -1.50 13.61 18.79
C MET A 37 -1.32 13.43 17.29
N VAL A 38 -2.07 14.16 16.46
CA VAL A 38 -1.93 14.18 15.00
C VAL A 38 -0.56 14.74 14.62
N ALA A 39 -0.12 15.82 15.28
CA ALA A 39 1.21 16.37 15.05
C ALA A 39 2.32 15.38 15.44
N GLU A 40 2.18 14.69 16.58
CA GLU A 40 3.12 13.66 17.02
C GLU A 40 3.16 12.48 16.02
N PHE A 41 1.99 11.95 15.64
CA PHE A 41 1.88 10.86 14.67
C PHE A 41 2.58 11.24 13.37
N ASN A 42 2.28 12.41 12.82
CA ASN A 42 2.85 12.87 11.56
C ASN A 42 4.36 13.05 11.65
N SER A 43 4.86 13.58 12.77
CA SER A 43 6.30 13.72 12.99
C SER A 43 7.01 12.36 13.08
N LEU A 44 6.40 11.37 13.76
CA LEU A 44 6.98 10.04 13.94
C LEU A 44 6.90 9.19 12.66
N ALA A 45 5.79 9.25 11.95
CA ALA A 45 5.55 8.49 10.72
C ALA A 45 6.16 9.13 9.47
N GLY A 46 6.59 10.41 9.54
CA GLY A 46 7.06 11.17 8.39
C GLY A 46 5.94 11.53 7.41
N THR A 47 4.72 11.70 7.91
CA THR A 47 3.51 11.99 7.13
C THR A 47 3.02 13.42 7.31
N ASN A 48 2.00 13.80 6.56
CA ASN A 48 1.22 15.01 6.77
C ASN A 48 -0.28 14.70 6.66
N THR A 49 -0.69 13.62 7.33
CA THR A 49 -2.05 13.10 7.33
C THR A 49 -2.96 14.07 8.08
N PRO A 50 -4.03 14.58 7.46
CA PRO A 50 -4.97 15.46 8.14
C PRO A 50 -5.82 14.68 9.15
N TYR A 51 -6.28 15.34 10.22
CA TYR A 51 -7.09 14.74 11.28
C TYR A 51 -8.27 13.88 10.77
N LEU A 52 -8.97 14.34 9.72
CA LEU A 52 -10.13 13.63 9.16
C LEU A 52 -9.80 12.24 8.61
N GLU A 53 -8.58 12.00 8.15
CA GLU A 53 -8.15 10.70 7.60
C GLU A 53 -7.86 9.67 8.71
N PHE A 54 -7.83 10.09 9.98
CA PHE A 54 -7.77 9.17 11.12
C PHE A 54 -9.15 8.70 11.58
N GLN A 55 -10.23 9.34 11.13
CA GLN A 55 -11.57 9.07 11.64
C GLN A 55 -12.20 7.86 10.96
N GLY A 56 -12.69 6.93 11.76
CA GLY A 56 -13.36 5.71 11.30
C GLY A 56 -12.39 4.59 10.91
N ILE A 57 -11.11 4.66 11.28
CA ILE A 57 -10.12 3.59 11.03
C ILE A 57 -10.67 2.26 11.58
N SER A 58 -11.09 2.25 12.84
CA SER A 58 -11.66 1.08 13.52
C SER A 58 -12.92 0.50 12.88
N GLY A 59 -13.57 1.24 11.97
CA GLY A 59 -14.67 0.73 11.17
C GLY A 59 -14.24 -0.11 9.95
N GLY A 60 -12.97 -0.01 9.54
CA GLY A 60 -12.44 -0.65 8.32
C GLY A 60 -11.23 -1.57 8.55
N GLU A 61 -10.32 -1.23 9.48
CA GLU A 61 -9.12 -2.02 9.79
C GLU A 61 -8.65 -1.79 11.24
N ASP A 62 -7.77 -2.68 11.74
CA ASP A 62 -7.11 -2.49 13.04
C ASP A 62 -6.05 -1.37 12.94
N HIS A 63 -5.87 -0.58 13.99
CA HIS A 63 -4.92 0.55 13.99
C HIS A 63 -3.47 0.12 13.76
N GLU A 64 -3.09 -1.08 14.20
CA GLU A 64 -1.76 -1.63 13.92
C GLU A 64 -1.57 -1.88 12.41
N ASP A 65 -2.55 -2.49 11.75
CA ASP A 65 -2.51 -2.75 10.31
C ASP A 65 -2.49 -1.45 9.49
N TYR A 66 -3.29 -0.45 9.90
CA TYR A 66 -3.25 0.90 9.36
C TYR A 66 -1.83 1.49 9.42
N VAL A 67 -1.21 1.45 10.61
CA VAL A 67 0.13 2.01 10.82
C VAL A 67 1.18 1.27 10.02
N ARG A 68 1.14 -0.07 9.99
CA ARG A 68 2.06 -0.86 9.17
C ARG A 68 1.95 -0.47 7.70
N ARG A 69 0.73 -0.31 7.18
CA ARG A 69 0.48 0.16 5.81
C ARG A 69 1.08 1.55 5.56
N VAL A 70 0.88 2.50 6.49
CA VAL A 70 1.47 3.85 6.41
C VAL A 70 3.00 3.78 6.38
N LEU A 71 3.62 3.05 7.30
CA LEU A 71 5.08 2.96 7.41
C LEU A 71 5.70 2.26 6.20
N ILE A 72 5.09 1.18 5.71
CA ILE A 72 5.53 0.50 4.50
C ILE A 72 5.49 1.47 3.32
N HIS A 73 4.41 2.24 3.16
CA HIS A 73 4.30 3.22 2.07
C HIS A 73 5.35 4.34 2.16
N GLN A 74 5.67 4.79 3.38
CA GLN A 74 6.69 5.83 3.60
C GLN A 74 8.12 5.34 3.39
N GLN A 75 8.41 4.11 3.80
CA GLN A 75 9.76 3.53 3.69
C GLN A 75 10.04 2.92 2.31
N THR A 76 9.00 2.62 1.53
CA THR A 76 9.14 2.08 0.18
C THR A 76 9.51 3.19 -0.81
N THR A 77 10.67 3.06 -1.44
CA THR A 77 11.14 3.97 -2.49
C THR A 77 10.91 3.36 -3.87
N ALA A 78 10.85 4.22 -4.89
CA ALA A 78 10.83 3.77 -6.29
C ALA A 78 12.07 2.91 -6.60
N ASP A 79 11.86 1.78 -7.28
CA ASP A 79 12.92 0.88 -7.71
C ASP A 79 12.89 0.72 -9.24
N PRO A 80 13.71 1.48 -9.99
CA PRO A 80 13.71 1.45 -11.45
C PRO A 80 14.29 0.15 -12.02
N THR A 81 14.77 -0.77 -11.18
CA THR A 81 15.26 -2.08 -11.62
C THR A 81 14.15 -3.12 -11.76
N ILE A 82 12.96 -2.85 -11.19
CA ILE A 82 11.80 -3.72 -11.30
C ILE A 82 11.32 -3.73 -12.75
N GLY A 83 11.45 -4.90 -13.38
CA GLY A 83 10.92 -5.18 -14.70
C GLY A 83 9.71 -6.10 -14.64
N ARG A 84 9.33 -6.59 -15.82
CA ARG A 84 8.19 -7.50 -16.01
C ARG A 84 8.30 -8.77 -15.16
N ASN A 85 9.49 -9.38 -15.08
CA ASN A 85 9.68 -10.64 -14.37
C ASN A 85 9.54 -10.46 -12.85
N GLU A 86 10.06 -9.37 -12.31
CA GLU A 86 9.94 -9.01 -10.90
C GLU A 86 8.47 -8.77 -10.53
N LEU A 87 7.73 -8.01 -11.36
CA LEU A 87 6.27 -7.82 -11.19
C LEU A 87 5.51 -9.16 -11.20
N ILE A 88 5.85 -10.06 -12.11
CA ILE A 88 5.22 -11.38 -12.19
C ILE A 88 5.43 -12.16 -10.89
N GLU A 89 6.65 -12.15 -10.34
CA GLU A 89 6.92 -12.84 -9.08
C GLU A 89 6.20 -12.19 -7.90
N MET A 90 6.15 -10.86 -7.86
CA MET A 90 5.40 -10.11 -6.85
C MET A 90 3.91 -10.49 -6.84
N PHE A 91 3.26 -10.43 -8.01
CA PHE A 91 1.85 -10.82 -8.12
C PHE A 91 1.63 -12.31 -7.83
N ARG A 92 2.55 -13.17 -8.28
CA ARG A 92 2.49 -14.61 -7.98
C ARG A 92 2.51 -14.85 -6.47
N ARG A 93 3.37 -14.17 -5.72
CA ARG A 93 3.44 -14.28 -4.26
C ARG A 93 2.20 -13.72 -3.58
N VAL A 94 1.69 -12.57 -4.03
CA VAL A 94 0.43 -11.99 -3.51
C VAL A 94 -0.72 -12.99 -3.66
N LEU A 95 -0.90 -13.57 -4.85
CA LEU A 95 -1.96 -14.54 -5.10
C LEU A 95 -1.77 -15.86 -4.34
N ALA A 96 -0.52 -16.30 -4.13
CA ALA A 96 -0.22 -17.51 -3.38
C ALA A 96 -0.40 -17.34 -1.86
N LYS A 97 -0.26 -16.12 -1.35
CA LYS A 97 -0.35 -15.78 0.08
C LYS A 97 -1.22 -14.53 0.29
N PRO A 98 -2.54 -14.60 0.03
CA PRO A 98 -3.41 -13.43 0.10
C PRO A 98 -3.53 -12.81 1.50
N ASN A 99 -3.15 -13.53 2.56
CA ASN A 99 -3.17 -13.04 3.94
C ASN A 99 -1.84 -12.38 4.38
N ASP A 100 -0.82 -12.32 3.51
CA ASP A 100 0.44 -11.62 3.80
C ASP A 100 0.27 -10.11 3.53
N GLN A 101 -0.42 -9.44 4.44
CA GLN A 101 -0.78 -8.02 4.29
C GLN A 101 0.44 -7.11 4.20
N THR A 102 1.52 -7.43 4.91
CA THR A 102 2.81 -6.73 4.83
C THR A 102 3.36 -6.78 3.41
N TYR A 103 3.39 -7.97 2.81
CA TYR A 103 3.89 -8.10 1.44
C TYR A 103 2.96 -7.44 0.42
N LEU A 104 1.64 -7.57 0.58
CA LEU A 104 0.68 -6.89 -0.28
C LEU A 104 0.87 -5.36 -0.24
N ASN A 105 0.90 -4.76 0.94
CA ASN A 105 1.11 -3.32 1.11
C ASN A 105 2.42 -2.85 0.47
N PHE A 106 3.48 -3.67 0.58
CA PHE A 106 4.75 -3.41 -0.08
C PHE A 106 4.61 -3.41 -1.60
N VAL A 107 4.00 -4.45 -2.19
CA VAL A 107 3.78 -4.54 -3.64
C VAL A 107 3.00 -3.34 -4.16
N LEU A 108 1.91 -2.95 -3.48
CA LEU A 108 1.12 -1.77 -3.84
C LEU A 108 1.97 -0.49 -3.81
N ALA A 109 2.69 -0.25 -2.73
CA ALA A 109 3.54 0.93 -2.59
C ALA A 109 4.68 0.95 -3.62
N THR A 110 5.33 -0.18 -3.87
CA THR A 110 6.40 -0.29 -4.87
C THR A 110 5.89 0.05 -6.26
N ILE A 111 4.71 -0.47 -6.64
CA ILE A 111 4.14 -0.21 -7.96
C ILE A 111 3.71 1.25 -8.12
N GLU A 112 3.06 1.82 -7.11
CA GLU A 112 2.70 3.24 -7.08
C GLU A 112 3.95 4.13 -7.24
N ARG A 113 5.01 3.89 -6.46
CA ARG A 113 6.22 4.73 -6.46
C ARG A 113 7.05 4.56 -7.73
N THR A 114 7.14 3.35 -8.27
CA THR A 114 8.00 3.02 -9.41
C THR A 114 7.33 3.33 -10.74
N PHE A 115 6.05 2.97 -10.88
CA PHE A 115 5.32 3.07 -12.14
C PHE A 115 4.29 4.20 -12.14
N GLY A 116 4.05 4.85 -11.01
CA GLY A 116 3.05 5.90 -10.87
C GLY A 116 1.62 5.38 -10.94
N ASP A 117 1.39 4.09 -10.65
CA ASP A 117 0.07 3.46 -10.67
C ASP A 117 -0.54 3.40 -9.27
N ASP A 118 -1.30 4.43 -8.94
CA ASP A 118 -2.07 4.62 -7.70
C ASP A 118 -3.37 3.79 -7.64
N GLN A 119 -3.72 3.09 -8.73
CA GLN A 119 -4.93 2.26 -8.81
C GLN A 119 -4.63 0.75 -8.77
N VAL A 120 -3.37 0.35 -8.55
CA VAL A 120 -2.96 -1.06 -8.59
C VAL A 120 -3.71 -1.96 -7.59
N SER A 121 -4.26 -1.42 -6.49
CA SER A 121 -5.15 -2.19 -5.61
C SER A 121 -6.41 -2.68 -6.34
N ASN A 122 -6.98 -1.86 -7.23
CA ASN A 122 -8.13 -2.25 -8.04
C ASN A 122 -7.75 -3.37 -9.02
N LEU A 123 -6.53 -3.39 -9.56
CA LEU A 123 -6.09 -4.50 -10.43
C LEU A 123 -6.20 -5.86 -9.73
N ILE A 124 -6.00 -5.89 -8.40
CA ILE A 124 -6.02 -7.11 -7.59
C ILE A 124 -7.45 -7.44 -7.12
N PHE A 125 -8.20 -6.44 -6.65
CA PHE A 125 -9.48 -6.67 -5.96
C PHE A 125 -10.72 -6.34 -6.80
N TRP A 126 -10.60 -5.41 -7.74
CA TRP A 126 -11.70 -4.83 -8.54
C TRP A 126 -11.24 -4.58 -9.98
N PRO A 127 -10.89 -5.63 -10.73
CA PRO A 127 -10.26 -5.47 -12.04
C PRO A 127 -11.15 -4.70 -13.02
N GLY A 128 -12.47 -4.78 -12.89
CA GLY A 128 -13.42 -4.02 -13.70
C GLY A 128 -13.27 -2.51 -13.52
N GLU A 129 -13.01 -2.06 -12.30
CA GLU A 129 -12.70 -0.65 -11.99
C GLU A 129 -11.33 -0.24 -12.52
N TYR A 130 -10.33 -1.13 -12.43
CA TYR A 130 -8.97 -0.85 -12.94
C TYR A 130 -8.93 -0.64 -14.45
N PHE A 131 -9.70 -1.44 -15.20
CA PHE A 131 -9.82 -1.36 -16.66
C PHE A 131 -10.94 -0.44 -17.14
N GLY A 132 -11.84 -0.01 -16.25
CA GLY A 132 -12.97 0.87 -16.57
C GLY A 132 -14.08 0.20 -17.38
N ASP A 133 -14.20 -1.13 -17.29
CA ASP A 133 -15.20 -1.92 -18.02
C ASP A 133 -16.25 -2.59 -17.08
N GLY A 134 -16.07 -2.48 -15.77
CA GLY A 134 -17.00 -3.00 -14.75
C GLY A 134 -17.02 -4.53 -14.63
N ASP A 135 -16.08 -5.24 -15.26
CA ASP A 135 -15.96 -6.69 -15.15
C ASP A 135 -15.01 -7.12 -14.02
N ASP A 136 -15.53 -7.10 -12.80
CA ASP A 136 -14.80 -7.59 -11.61
C ASP A 136 -14.71 -9.13 -11.53
N SER A 137 -15.36 -9.85 -12.45
CA SER A 137 -15.30 -11.32 -12.49
C SER A 137 -14.04 -11.85 -13.18
N ARG A 138 -13.22 -10.97 -13.74
CA ARG A 138 -12.01 -11.29 -14.49
C ARG A 138 -10.94 -11.90 -13.59
N GLU A 139 -10.61 -13.16 -13.84
CA GLU A 139 -9.43 -13.79 -13.27
C GLU A 139 -8.19 -13.44 -14.10
N LEU A 140 -7.26 -12.70 -13.50
CA LEU A 140 -5.98 -12.33 -14.13
C LEU A 140 -4.86 -13.25 -13.65
N THR A 141 -4.00 -13.66 -14.57
CA THR A 141 -2.72 -14.30 -14.20
C THR A 141 -1.70 -13.24 -13.75
N PRO A 142 -0.65 -13.63 -13.00
CA PRO A 142 0.44 -12.71 -12.64
C PRO A 142 1.08 -12.01 -13.85
N GLU A 143 1.20 -12.70 -14.98
CA GLU A 143 1.68 -12.15 -16.24
C GLU A 143 0.77 -11.03 -16.76
N GLN A 144 -0.56 -11.25 -16.74
CA GLN A 144 -1.52 -10.23 -17.17
C GLN A 144 -1.53 -9.02 -16.24
N MET A 145 -1.39 -9.23 -14.93
CA MET A 145 -1.27 -8.13 -13.96
C MET A 145 0.00 -7.31 -14.20
N ALA A 146 1.15 -7.97 -14.41
CA ALA A 146 2.41 -7.30 -14.71
C ALA A 146 2.36 -6.50 -16.01
N ASP A 147 1.79 -7.08 -17.07
CA ASP A 147 1.62 -6.42 -18.36
C ASP A 147 0.71 -5.19 -18.23
N ALA A 148 -0.39 -5.27 -17.45
CA ALA A 148 -1.30 -4.16 -17.24
C ALA A 148 -0.63 -2.95 -16.55
N VAL A 149 0.21 -3.19 -15.53
CA VAL A 149 0.98 -2.12 -14.85
C VAL A 149 1.94 -1.44 -15.83
N LEU A 150 2.68 -2.23 -16.62
CA LEU A 150 3.65 -1.70 -17.59
C LEU A 150 2.96 -0.91 -18.72
N ASP A 151 1.84 -1.40 -19.23
CA ASP A 151 1.06 -0.72 -20.25
C ASP A 151 0.52 0.62 -19.74
N ARG A 152 -0.02 0.67 -18.51
CA ARG A 152 -0.51 1.91 -17.89
C ARG A 152 0.62 2.92 -17.68
N HIS A 153 1.81 2.45 -17.27
CA HIS A 153 3.00 3.29 -17.12
C HIS A 153 3.43 3.91 -18.47
N GLN A 154 3.44 3.13 -19.54
CA GLN A 154 3.78 3.63 -20.88
C GLN A 154 2.76 4.67 -21.38
N GLN A 155 1.46 4.44 -21.14
CA GLN A 155 0.40 5.39 -21.51
C GLN A 155 0.52 6.72 -20.77
N LYS A 156 0.90 6.71 -19.48
CA LYS A 156 1.11 7.93 -18.68
C LYS A 156 2.34 8.73 -19.15
N ASN A 157 3.31 8.08 -19.82
CA ASN A 157 4.56 8.68 -20.28
C ASN A 157 4.60 8.98 -21.79
N SER A 158 3.50 8.73 -22.52
CA SER A 158 3.35 9.00 -23.96
C SER A 158 2.71 10.37 -24.20
#